data_AF-A0AAN6P574-F1
#
_entry.id   AF-A0AAN6P574-F1
#
_cell.length_a   1.000
_cell.length_b   1.000
_cell.length_c   1.000
_cell.angle_alpha   90.00
_cell.angle_beta   90.00
_cell.angle_gamma   90.00
#
_symmetry.space_group_name_H-M   'P 1'
#
loop_
_entity.id
_entity.type
_entity.pdbx_description
1 polymer ?
#
loop_
_entity_poly.entity_id
_entity_poly.type
_entity_poly.pdbx_seq_one_letter_code
_entity_poly.pdbx_strand_id
1 'polypeptide(L)'
;SQGRLVQELGREGILPFSRFWASNWPFNAPLAGLFEHWVVSVIIMLAPPPGDAYDFILNLISYPLAIVNTFVSAALIHFYLNRKSWNWNPPISATLPVVIFFFLSNIYLVVAPFVLPEDGQNIYKTLPYWIHCVVGFGIIFAGGIYWLFWAIILPKIGRYELVRETIVDDIDGWERTVFSRRPLGHQAAGKLQ
;
A
#
# COMPACT_ATOMS: atom_id res chain seq x y z
N SER A 1 2.78 0.80 -15.84
CA SER A 1 2.58 -0.25 -14.82
C SER A 1 1.92 0.30 -13.56
N GLN A 2 2.44 1.39 -12.97
CA GLN A 2 1.94 1.93 -11.69
C GLN A 2 0.45 2.34 -11.70
N GLY A 3 -0.03 3.00 -12.77
CA GLY A 3 -1.46 3.32 -12.88
C GLY A 3 -2.38 2.09 -12.92
N ARG A 4 -1.91 0.95 -13.46
CA ARG A 4 -2.68 -0.31 -13.44
C ARG A 4 -2.72 -0.91 -12.03
N LEU A 5 -1.64 -0.80 -11.25
CA LEU A 5 -1.64 -1.23 -9.85
C LEU A 5 -2.71 -0.48 -9.03
N VAL A 6 -2.77 0.84 -9.18
CA VAL A 6 -3.80 1.69 -8.53
C VAL A 6 -5.19 1.29 -8.99
N GLN A 7 -5.35 0.99 -10.28
CA GLN A 7 -6.61 0.51 -10.82
C GLN A 7 -7.03 -0.84 -10.21
N GLU A 8 -6.11 -1.80 -10.07
CA GLU A 8 -6.41 -3.08 -9.41
C GLU A 8 -6.77 -2.88 -7.93
N LEU A 9 -6.07 -2.01 -7.19
CA LEU A 9 -6.45 -1.65 -5.82
C LEU A 9 -7.86 -1.02 -5.75
N GLY A 10 -8.22 -0.22 -6.76
CA GLY A 10 -9.57 0.31 -6.95
C GLY A 10 -10.60 -0.76 -7.31
N ARG A 11 -10.20 -1.81 -8.06
CA ARG A 11 -11.06 -2.96 -8.37
C ARG A 11 -11.26 -3.87 -7.18
N GLU A 12 -10.26 -4.02 -6.33
CA GLU A 12 -10.39 -4.72 -5.05
C GLU A 12 -11.19 -3.91 -4.04
N GLY A 13 -11.48 -2.64 -4.31
CA GLY A 13 -12.31 -1.79 -3.46
C GLY A 13 -11.59 -1.21 -2.23
N ILE A 14 -10.25 -1.27 -2.21
CA ILE A 14 -9.42 -0.79 -1.11
C ILE A 14 -9.36 0.75 -1.08
N LEU A 15 -9.42 1.40 -2.25
CA LEU A 15 -9.32 2.86 -2.41
C LEU A 15 -10.65 3.60 -2.16
N PRO A 16 -10.62 4.84 -1.63
CA PRO A 16 -11.81 5.66 -1.50
C PRO A 16 -12.36 6.00 -2.88
N PHE A 17 -13.69 6.00 -3.04
CA PHE A 17 -14.32 6.16 -4.35
C PHE A 17 -13.80 5.14 -5.38
N SER A 18 -13.65 3.88 -4.95
CA SER A 18 -13.14 2.76 -5.74
C SER A 18 -13.65 2.74 -7.19
N ARG A 19 -14.92 3.11 -7.45
CA ARG A 19 -15.51 3.19 -8.79
C ARG A 19 -14.75 4.11 -9.75
N PHE A 20 -14.26 5.25 -9.26
CA PHE A 20 -13.45 6.19 -10.04
C PHE A 20 -12.08 5.59 -10.40
N TRP A 21 -11.39 5.02 -9.40
CA TRP A 21 -10.04 4.47 -9.59
C TRP A 21 -9.98 3.22 -10.47
N ALA A 22 -11.02 2.40 -10.46
CA ALA A 22 -11.10 1.20 -11.29
C ALA A 22 -11.47 1.46 -12.76
N SER A 23 -11.85 2.69 -13.12
CA SER A 23 -12.38 3.00 -14.45
C SER A 23 -11.35 2.77 -15.57
N ASN A 24 -11.82 2.21 -16.68
CA ASN A 24 -11.06 1.96 -17.91
C ASN A 24 -11.29 3.04 -19.00
N TRP A 25 -12.15 4.02 -18.75
CA TRP A 25 -12.61 4.98 -19.76
C TRP A 25 -11.53 6.02 -20.08
N PRO A 26 -11.37 6.51 -21.34
CA PRO A 26 -12.12 6.18 -22.57
C PRO A 26 -11.46 5.11 -23.48
N PHE A 27 -10.17 4.81 -23.32
CA PHE A 27 -9.41 3.93 -24.23
C PHE A 27 -8.84 2.68 -23.56
N ASN A 28 -9.58 2.06 -22.63
CA ASN A 28 -9.09 0.95 -21.78
C ASN A 28 -7.82 1.30 -21.01
N ALA A 29 -7.68 2.58 -20.62
CA ALA A 29 -6.52 3.10 -19.93
C ALA A 29 -6.87 3.47 -18.48
N PRO A 30 -5.99 3.21 -17.50
CA PRO A 30 -6.18 3.63 -16.12
C PRO A 30 -5.93 5.14 -15.97
N LEU A 31 -6.80 5.98 -16.56
CA LEU A 31 -6.60 7.43 -16.56
C LEU A 31 -6.54 8.02 -15.15
N ALA A 32 -7.42 7.57 -14.25
CA ALA A 32 -7.43 8.04 -12.86
C ALA A 32 -6.08 7.78 -12.17
N GLY A 33 -5.55 6.57 -12.30
CA GLY A 33 -4.23 6.21 -11.77
C GLY A 33 -3.10 6.99 -12.45
N LEU A 34 -3.13 7.14 -13.78
CA LEU A 34 -2.13 7.92 -14.51
C LEU A 34 -2.13 9.40 -14.09
N PHE A 35 -3.31 9.98 -13.92
CA PHE A 35 -3.47 11.35 -13.48
C PHE A 35 -2.95 11.57 -12.06
N GLU A 36 -3.29 10.67 -11.13
CA GLU A 36 -2.75 10.70 -9.77
C GLU A 36 -1.22 10.61 -9.75
N HIS A 37 -0.65 9.63 -10.47
CA HIS A 37 0.80 9.51 -10.60
C HIS A 37 1.44 10.78 -11.17
N TRP A 38 0.82 11.39 -12.18
CA TRP A 38 1.28 12.65 -12.75
C TRP A 38 1.25 13.79 -11.73
N VAL A 39 0.14 13.98 -11.01
CA VAL A 39 0.00 15.02 -9.96
C VAL A 39 1.06 14.82 -8.87
N VAL A 40 1.18 13.60 -8.34
CA VAL A 40 2.15 13.27 -7.30
C VAL A 40 3.58 13.50 -7.80
N SER A 41 3.90 13.10 -9.03
CA SER A 41 5.23 13.33 -9.63
C SER A 41 5.55 14.82 -9.76
N VAL A 42 4.59 15.64 -10.21
CA VAL A 42 4.76 17.09 -10.34
C VAL A 42 4.99 17.73 -8.97
N ILE A 43 4.20 17.36 -7.96
CA ILE A 43 4.36 17.87 -6.60
C ILE A 43 5.75 17.53 -6.05
N ILE A 44 6.18 16.27 -6.16
CA ILE A 44 7.48 15.83 -5.62
C ILE A 44 8.63 16.49 -6.39
N MET A 45 8.47 16.79 -7.67
CA MET A 45 9.50 17.46 -8.47
C MET A 45 9.65 18.95 -8.13
N LEU A 46 8.55 19.61 -7.79
CA LEU A 46 8.51 21.06 -7.55
C LEU A 46 8.60 21.45 -6.07
N ALA A 47 8.28 20.54 -5.15
CA ALA A 47 8.28 20.83 -3.71
C ALA A 47 9.68 21.04 -3.11
N PRO A 48 10.71 20.23 -3.45
CA PRO A 48 12.05 20.43 -2.91
C PRO A 48 12.78 21.58 -3.61
N PRO A 49 13.64 22.30 -2.89
CA PRO A 49 14.45 23.35 -3.49
C PRO A 49 15.49 22.78 -4.48
N PRO A 50 15.93 23.59 -5.47
CA PRO A 50 16.99 23.20 -6.39
C PRO A 50 18.27 22.81 -5.65
N GLY A 51 18.79 21.62 -5.92
CA GLY A 51 19.99 21.07 -5.27
C GLY A 51 19.72 19.92 -4.31
N ASP A 52 18.51 19.85 -3.71
CA ASP A 52 18.13 18.76 -2.79
C ASP A 52 17.10 17.79 -3.41
N ALA A 53 16.49 18.16 -4.54
CA ALA A 53 15.40 17.42 -5.16
C ALA A 53 15.77 15.97 -5.53
N TYR A 54 16.97 15.74 -6.07
CA TYR A 54 17.39 14.40 -6.48
C TYR A 54 17.44 13.42 -5.29
N ASP A 55 18.19 13.78 -4.24
CA ASP A 55 18.31 12.96 -3.05
C ASP A 55 16.98 12.84 -2.30
N PHE A 56 16.15 13.87 -2.35
CA PHE A 56 14.83 13.84 -1.73
C PHE A 56 13.90 12.84 -2.45
N ILE A 57 13.85 12.88 -3.78
CA ILE A 57 13.08 11.95 -4.60
C ILE A 57 13.56 10.51 -4.36
N LEU A 58 14.88 10.29 -4.36
CA LEU A 58 15.46 8.97 -4.17
C LEU A 58 15.06 8.38 -2.82
N ASN A 59 15.19 9.17 -1.75
CA ASN A 59 14.80 8.77 -0.40
C ASN A 59 13.28 8.60 -0.27
N LEU A 60 12.48 9.44 -0.93
CA LEU A 60 11.02 9.34 -0.88
C LEU A 60 10.47 8.08 -1.55
N ILE A 61 11.15 7.56 -2.58
CA ILE A 61 10.78 6.29 -3.23
C ILE A 61 11.31 5.11 -2.43
N SER A 62 12.57 5.17 -1.99
CA SER A 62 13.26 4.04 -1.39
C SER A 62 12.83 3.77 0.06
N TYR A 63 12.55 4.83 0.82
CA TYR A 63 12.28 4.70 2.25
C TYR A 63 10.94 4.00 2.56
N PRO A 64 9.80 4.37 1.95
CA PRO A 64 8.55 3.62 2.14
C PRO A 64 8.67 2.17 1.67
N LEU A 65 9.43 1.92 0.60
CA LEU A 65 9.67 0.57 0.09
C LEU A 65 10.44 -0.28 1.10
N ALA A 66 11.46 0.27 1.76
CA ALA A 66 12.19 -0.41 2.83
C ALA A 66 11.27 -0.77 4.02
N ILE A 67 10.36 0.13 4.40
CA ILE A 67 9.37 -0.14 5.45
C ILE A 67 8.45 -1.30 5.03
N VAL A 68 7.87 -1.23 3.83
CA VAL A 68 7.00 -2.30 3.31
C VAL A 68 7.74 -3.64 3.23
N ASN A 69 8.97 -3.66 2.72
CA ASN A 69 9.80 -4.86 2.64
C ASN A 69 10.12 -5.43 4.02
N THR A 70 10.29 -4.59 5.05
CA THR A 70 10.45 -5.03 6.44
C THR A 70 9.21 -5.80 6.91
N PHE A 71 8.01 -5.29 6.66
CA PHE A 71 6.76 -5.99 7.00
C PHE A 71 6.55 -7.28 6.19
N VAL A 72 6.83 -7.25 4.88
CA VAL A 72 6.71 -8.44 4.01
C VAL A 72 7.66 -9.55 4.46
N SER A 73 8.91 -9.22 4.73
CA SER A 73 9.90 -10.21 5.19
C SER A 73 9.61 -10.72 6.60
N ALA A 74 9.13 -9.87 7.51
CA ALA A 74 8.62 -10.31 8.81
C ALA A 74 7.45 -11.30 8.68
N ALA A 75 6.47 -11.00 7.81
CA ALA A 75 5.35 -11.89 7.53
C ALA A 75 5.81 -13.24 6.97
N LEU A 76 6.78 -13.23 6.04
CA LEU A 76 7.37 -14.46 5.49
C LEU A 76 8.09 -15.29 6.56
N ILE A 77 8.87 -14.67 7.44
CA ILE A 77 9.52 -15.36 8.58
C ILE A 77 8.45 -15.99 9.47
N HIS A 78 7.39 -15.25 9.80
CA HIS A 78 6.28 -15.76 10.60
C HIS A 78 5.60 -16.97 9.94
N PHE A 79 5.35 -16.92 8.63
CA PHE A 79 4.77 -18.06 7.90
C PHE A 79 5.71 -19.26 7.82
N TYR A 80 7.03 -19.05 7.67
CA TYR A 80 7.98 -20.15 7.66
C TYR A 80 8.11 -20.85 9.03
N LEU A 81 8.03 -20.09 10.12
CA LEU A 81 8.02 -20.66 11.49
C LEU A 81 6.72 -21.43 11.78
N ASN A 82 5.59 -20.97 11.24
CA ASN A 82 4.28 -21.58 11.47
C ASN A 82 3.81 -22.49 10.32
N ARG A 83 4.70 -22.92 9.42
CA ARG A 83 4.33 -23.58 8.15
C ARG A 83 3.40 -24.78 8.31
N LYS A 84 3.57 -25.56 9.39
CA LYS A 84 2.72 -26.73 9.70
C LYS A 84 1.28 -26.37 10.07
N SER A 85 1.06 -25.23 10.73
CA SER A 85 -0.28 -24.80 11.16
C SER A 85 -1.13 -24.25 10.00
N TRP A 86 -0.49 -23.73 8.95
CA TRP A 86 -1.17 -23.04 7.84
C TRP A 86 -1.22 -23.88 6.56
N ASN A 87 -0.72 -25.12 6.59
CA ASN A 87 -0.58 -26.02 5.44
C ASN A 87 0.00 -25.32 4.19
N TRP A 88 0.94 -24.40 4.41
CA TRP A 88 1.43 -23.52 3.35
C TRP A 88 2.59 -24.17 2.59
N ASN A 89 2.35 -24.51 1.33
CA ASN A 89 3.34 -25.11 0.45
C ASN A 89 3.54 -24.26 -0.83
N PRO A 90 4.37 -23.19 -0.76
CA PRO A 90 4.59 -22.34 -1.93
C PRO A 90 5.38 -23.10 -3.02
N PRO A 91 5.10 -22.85 -4.31
CA PRO A 91 5.79 -23.50 -5.44
C PRO A 91 7.27 -23.08 -5.55
N ILE A 92 7.60 -21.89 -5.03
CA ILE A 92 8.96 -21.36 -4.93
C ILE A 92 9.16 -20.88 -3.49
N SER A 93 10.20 -21.33 -2.82
CA SER A 93 10.52 -20.91 -1.45
C SER A 93 11.94 -20.37 -1.35
N ALA A 94 12.08 -19.20 -0.74
CA ALA A 94 13.39 -18.72 -0.30
C ALA A 94 13.83 -19.51 0.94
N THR A 95 15.14 -19.66 1.12
CA THR A 95 15.68 -20.26 2.35
C THR A 95 15.51 -19.28 3.51
N LEU A 96 15.23 -19.81 4.71
CA LEU A 96 15.00 -19.00 5.90
C LEU A 96 16.17 -18.02 6.19
N PRO A 97 17.45 -18.39 6.05
CA PRO A 97 18.56 -17.46 6.26
C PRO A 97 18.55 -16.26 5.31
N VAL A 98 18.16 -16.45 4.04
CA VAL A 98 18.09 -15.37 3.05
C VAL A 98 16.98 -14.37 3.42
N VAL A 99 15.83 -14.86 3.89
CA VAL A 99 14.74 -13.98 4.32
C VAL A 99 15.11 -13.22 5.59
N ILE A 100 15.79 -13.87 6.55
CA ILE A 100 16.30 -13.20 7.76
C ILE A 100 17.31 -12.11 7.37
N PHE A 101 18.25 -12.40 6.49
CA PHE A 101 19.21 -11.41 6.01
C PHE A 101 18.49 -10.21 5.36
N PHE A 102 17.55 -10.47 4.44
CA PHE A 102 16.77 -9.43 3.79
C PHE A 102 15.95 -8.60 4.79
N PHE A 103 15.36 -9.23 5.81
CA PHE A 103 14.67 -8.54 6.90
C PHE A 103 15.61 -7.61 7.68
N LEU A 104 16.78 -8.10 8.09
CA LEU A 104 17.77 -7.30 8.81
C LEU A 104 18.30 -6.14 7.95
N SER A 105 18.52 -6.36 6.65
CA SER A 105 18.93 -5.31 5.71
C SER A 105 17.87 -4.20 5.60
N ASN A 106 16.58 -4.55 5.53
CA ASN A 106 15.53 -3.54 5.47
C ASN A 106 15.34 -2.81 6.81
N ILE A 107 15.50 -3.49 7.96
CA ILE A 107 15.55 -2.82 9.26
C ILE A 107 16.67 -1.79 9.30
N TYR A 108 17.86 -2.16 8.84
CA TYR A 108 18.99 -1.24 8.74
C TYR A 108 18.63 -0.01 7.90
N LEU A 109 18.01 -0.18 6.73
CA LEU A 109 17.59 0.94 5.87
C LEU A 109 16.52 1.84 6.51
N VAL A 110 15.65 1.29 7.36
CA VAL A 110 14.64 2.08 8.09
C VAL A 110 15.28 2.87 9.25
N VAL A 111 16.25 2.28 9.93
CA VAL A 111 16.90 2.86 11.13
C VAL A 111 18.04 3.80 10.78
N ALA A 112 18.82 3.52 9.72
CA ALA A 112 20.02 4.27 9.38
C ALA A 112 19.80 5.79 9.27
N PRO A 113 18.71 6.29 8.66
CA PRO A 113 18.52 7.74 8.54
C PRO A 113 18.17 8.46 9.85
N PHE A 114 17.86 7.72 10.93
CA PHE A 114 17.68 8.31 12.27
C PHE A 114 18.99 8.61 12.98
N VAL A 115 20.10 8.02 12.52
CA VAL A 115 21.42 8.30 13.07
C VAL A 115 21.86 9.68 12.59
N LEU A 116 22.29 10.55 13.53
CA LEU A 116 22.78 11.87 13.18
C LEU A 116 23.95 11.75 12.21
N PRO A 117 23.93 12.47 11.06
CA PRO A 117 25.10 12.58 10.23
C PRO A 117 26.20 13.32 10.99
N GLU A 118 27.46 12.94 10.75
CA GLU A 118 28.61 13.68 11.26
C GLU A 118 28.60 15.12 10.70
N ASP A 119 29.20 16.06 11.44
CA ASP A 119 29.16 17.48 11.10
C ASP A 119 29.55 17.73 9.63
N GLY A 120 28.62 18.32 8.86
CA GLY A 120 28.82 18.64 7.44
C GLY A 120 28.48 17.53 6.44
N GLN A 121 28.10 16.32 6.88
CA GLN A 121 27.69 15.21 6.00
C GLN A 121 26.16 15.11 5.83
N ASN A 122 25.44 16.23 5.83
CA ASN A 122 24.01 16.18 5.53
C ASN A 122 23.81 15.84 4.04
N ILE A 123 22.96 14.85 3.78
CA ILE A 123 22.57 14.42 2.43
C ILE A 123 21.90 15.59 1.68
N TYR A 124 21.25 16.49 2.41
CA TYR A 124 20.63 17.69 1.88
C TYR A 124 21.46 18.94 2.19
N LYS A 125 21.48 19.88 1.25
CA LYS A 125 22.11 21.20 1.39
C LYS A 125 21.28 22.15 2.24
N THR A 126 19.95 22.10 2.10
CA THR A 126 19.02 23.04 2.76
C THR A 126 17.97 22.34 3.61
N LEU A 127 17.61 21.10 3.28
CA LEU A 127 16.60 20.36 4.03
C LEU A 127 17.18 19.66 5.29
N PRO A 128 16.36 19.44 6.33
CA PRO A 128 16.75 18.61 7.47
C PRO A 128 16.97 17.16 7.04
N TYR A 129 18.01 16.50 7.57
CA TYR A 129 18.33 15.11 7.22
C TYR A 129 17.17 14.13 7.45
N TRP A 130 16.34 14.37 8.46
CA TRP A 130 15.21 13.51 8.85
C TRP A 130 13.91 13.74 8.06
N ILE A 131 13.87 14.70 7.12
CA ILE A 131 12.63 15.09 6.45
C ILE A 131 11.99 13.92 5.70
N HIS A 132 12.78 13.10 5.02
CA HIS A 132 12.28 11.96 4.26
C HIS A 132 11.71 10.86 5.17
N CYS A 133 12.24 10.71 6.39
CA CYS A 133 11.66 9.81 7.41
C CYS A 133 10.26 10.28 7.80
N VAL A 134 10.12 11.56 8.12
CA VAL A 134 8.84 12.14 8.55
C VAL A 134 7.81 12.04 7.43
N VAL A 135 8.18 12.36 6.19
CA VAL A 135 7.29 12.25 5.03
C VAL A 135 6.92 10.78 4.78
N GLY A 136 7.89 9.86 4.81
CA GLY A 136 7.64 8.44 4.59
C GLY A 136 6.71 7.81 5.62
N PHE A 137 6.95 8.05 6.91
CA PHE A 137 6.05 7.61 7.98
C PHE A 137 4.70 8.33 7.90
N GLY A 138 4.67 9.61 7.52
CA GLY A 138 3.44 10.37 7.33
C GLY A 138 2.52 9.75 6.27
N ILE A 139 3.08 9.33 5.13
CA ILE A 139 2.33 8.66 4.05
C ILE A 139 1.73 7.33 4.54
N ILE A 140 2.54 6.50 5.20
CA ILE A 140 2.09 5.19 5.72
C ILE A 140 1.02 5.38 6.81
N PHE A 141 1.25 6.33 7.73
CA PHE A 141 0.33 6.64 8.81
C PHE A 141 -1.00 7.17 8.29
N ALA A 142 -0.99 8.06 7.29
CA ALA A 142 -2.19 8.53 6.62
C ALA A 142 -2.98 7.37 5.97
N GLY A 143 -2.29 6.43 5.31
CA GLY A 143 -2.91 5.21 4.78
C GLY A 143 -3.53 4.34 5.87
N GLY A 144 -2.83 4.18 7.00
CA GLY A 144 -3.32 3.44 8.16
C GLY A 144 -4.55 4.09 8.82
N ILE A 145 -4.57 5.41 8.95
CA ILE A 145 -5.72 6.17 9.42
C ILE A 145 -6.91 5.96 8.48
N TYR A 146 -6.69 6.13 7.17
CA TYR A 146 -7.73 5.89 6.17
C TYR A 146 -8.33 4.47 6.31
N TRP A 147 -7.48 3.44 6.41
CA TRP A 147 -7.92 2.07 6.60
C TRP A 147 -8.70 1.88 7.90
N LEU A 148 -8.24 2.47 9.02
CA LEU A 148 -8.94 2.40 10.30
C LEU A 148 -10.35 2.98 10.21
N PHE A 149 -10.50 4.16 9.59
CA PHE A 149 -11.80 4.78 9.38
C PHE A 149 -12.70 3.95 8.47
N TRP A 150 -12.16 3.46 7.35
CA TRP A 150 -12.94 2.80 6.31
C TRP A 150 -13.24 1.32 6.58
N ALA A 151 -12.29 0.54 7.06
CA ALA A 151 -12.44 -0.91 7.27
C ALA A 151 -12.95 -1.27 8.67
N ILE A 152 -12.74 -0.42 9.68
CA ILE A 152 -13.13 -0.72 11.07
C ILE A 152 -14.27 0.17 11.54
N ILE A 153 -14.10 1.49 11.48
CA ILE A 153 -15.06 2.43 12.10
C ILE A 153 -16.38 2.49 11.32
N LEU A 154 -16.31 2.72 10.00
CA LEU A 154 -17.49 2.84 9.13
C LEU A 154 -18.39 1.59 9.14
N PRO A 155 -17.86 0.35 9.04
CA PRO A 155 -18.67 -0.88 9.14
C PRO A 155 -19.31 -1.07 10.51
N LYS A 156 -18.59 -0.73 11.60
CA LYS A 156 -19.12 -0.79 12.97
C LYS A 156 -20.26 0.18 13.21
N ILE A 157 -20.13 1.42 12.73
CA ILE A 157 -21.19 2.44 12.85
C ILE A 157 -22.38 2.08 11.96
N GLY A 158 -22.12 1.64 10.73
CA GLY A 158 -23.16 1.30 9.76
C GLY A 158 -23.79 -0.09 9.93
N ARG A 159 -23.35 -0.88 10.92
CA ARG A 159 -23.76 -2.28 11.17
C ARG A 159 -23.77 -3.13 9.89
N TYR A 160 -22.79 -2.96 9.02
CA TYR A 160 -22.64 -3.74 7.82
C TYR A 160 -21.29 -4.44 7.81
N GLU A 161 -21.23 -5.61 7.18
CA GLU A 161 -20.01 -6.32 6.88
C GLU A 161 -19.56 -5.97 5.45
N LEU A 162 -18.27 -5.73 5.26
CA LEU A 162 -17.67 -5.56 3.95
C LEU A 162 -17.46 -6.95 3.35
N VAL A 163 -18.42 -7.42 2.56
CA VAL A 163 -18.34 -8.72 1.88
C VAL A 163 -17.74 -8.52 0.50
N ARG A 164 -16.69 -9.26 0.20
CA ARG A 164 -16.02 -9.27 -1.09
C ARG A 164 -16.93 -10.00 -2.10
N GLU A 165 -17.66 -9.28 -2.94
CA GLU A 165 -18.51 -9.84 -4.01
C GLU A 165 -17.89 -9.56 -5.37
N THR A 166 -17.60 -10.61 -6.13
CA THR A 166 -17.16 -10.47 -7.53
C THR A 166 -18.39 -10.25 -8.40
N ILE A 167 -18.56 -9.02 -8.90
CA ILE A 167 -19.64 -8.65 -9.81
C ILE A 167 -19.00 -8.38 -11.17
N VAL A 168 -19.58 -8.94 -12.23
CA VAL A 168 -19.22 -8.60 -13.61
C VAL A 168 -19.90 -7.29 -13.95
N ASP A 169 -19.12 -6.25 -14.30
CA ASP A 169 -19.67 -4.93 -14.63
C ASP A 169 -20.33 -4.98 -16.02
N ASP A 170 -21.63 -4.70 -16.11
CA ASP A 170 -22.45 -4.81 -17.35
C ASP A 170 -21.96 -3.90 -18.48
N ILE A 171 -21.14 -2.87 -18.18
CA ILE A 171 -20.67 -1.90 -19.16
C ILE A 171 -19.34 -2.35 -19.81
N ASP A 172 -18.44 -2.93 -19.03
CA ASP A 172 -17.05 -3.21 -19.45
C ASP A 172 -16.76 -4.72 -19.61
N GLY A 173 -17.63 -5.62 -19.09
CA GLY A 173 -17.48 -7.08 -19.20
C GLY A 173 -16.33 -7.69 -18.37
N TRP A 174 -15.67 -6.90 -17.52
CA TRP A 174 -14.59 -7.37 -16.64
C TRP A 174 -15.13 -7.76 -15.26
N GLU A 175 -14.57 -8.84 -14.69
CA GLU A 175 -14.81 -9.20 -13.29
C GLU A 175 -14.24 -8.11 -12.38
N ARG A 176 -15.08 -7.54 -11.52
CA ARG A 176 -14.67 -6.59 -10.51
C ARG A 176 -15.04 -7.09 -9.13
N THR A 177 -14.09 -7.02 -8.22
CA THR A 177 -14.33 -7.45 -6.84
C THR A 177 -14.80 -6.29 -5.96
N VAL A 178 -16.09 -6.08 -5.87
CA VAL A 178 -16.66 -4.97 -5.09
C VAL A 178 -16.86 -5.39 -3.64
N PHE A 179 -16.46 -4.54 -2.68
CA PHE A 179 -16.91 -4.69 -1.30
C PHE A 179 -18.39 -4.29 -1.20
N SER A 180 -19.27 -5.28 -1.20
CA SER A 180 -20.71 -5.14 -0.97
C SER A 180 -20.98 -5.04 0.52
N ARG A 181 -21.79 -4.06 0.94
CA ARG A 181 -22.16 -3.86 2.33
C ARG A 181 -23.33 -4.77 2.66
N ARG A 182 -23.10 -5.87 3.39
CA ARG A 182 -24.19 -6.72 3.87
C ARG A 182 -24.59 -6.30 5.29
N PRO A 183 -25.85 -5.96 5.58
CA PRO A 183 -26.28 -5.64 6.93
C PRO A 183 -26.13 -6.85 7.86
N LEU A 184 -25.62 -6.63 9.07
CA LEU A 184 -25.50 -7.65 10.11
C LEU A 184 -26.91 -8.05 10.58
N GLY A 185 -27.51 -9.04 9.92
CA GLY A 185 -28.85 -9.53 10.25
C GLY A 185 -29.50 -10.53 9.28
N HIS A 186 -28.93 -10.77 8.08
CA HIS A 186 -29.59 -11.61 7.06
C HIS A 186 -29.05 -13.06 6.97
N GLN A 187 -28.48 -13.62 8.04
CA GLN A 187 -28.04 -15.03 8.05
C GLN A 187 -29.11 -16.05 8.49
N ALA A 188 -30.38 -15.65 8.69
CA ALA A 188 -31.41 -16.56 9.21
C ALA A 188 -32.43 -17.10 8.18
N ALA A 189 -32.38 -16.74 6.89
CA ALA A 189 -33.47 -17.06 5.95
C ALA A 189 -33.09 -17.84 4.67
N GLY A 190 -31.87 -18.40 4.57
CA GLY A 190 -31.40 -19.04 3.33
C GLY A 190 -31.14 -20.55 3.40
N LYS A 191 -31.39 -21.22 4.55
CA LYS A 191 -31.21 -22.67 4.72
C LYS A 191 -32.53 -23.40 4.97
N LEU A 192 -33.52 -23.18 4.12
CA LEU A 192 -34.66 -24.09 3.97
C LEU A 192 -35.22 -23.91 2.55
N GLN A 193 -34.65 -24.64 1.59
CA GLN A 193 -35.33 -25.36 0.50
C GLN A 193 -34.30 -26.13 -0.32
#